data_AF-A0A971KLR1-F1
#
_entry.id   AF-A0A971KLR1-F1
#
_cell.length_a   1.000
_cell.length_b   1.000
_cell.length_c   1.000
_cell.angle_alpha   90.00
_cell.angle_beta   90.00
_cell.angle_gamma   90.00
#
_symmetry.space_group_name_H-M   'P 1'
#
loop_
_entity.id
_entity.type
_entity.pdbx_description
1 polymer ?
#
loop_
_entity_poly.entity_id
_entity_poly.type
_entity_poly.pdbx_seq_one_letter_code
_entity_poly.pdbx_strand_id
1 'polypeptide(L)' 'MNLTYEEAILELEKILDELESDDCTLKESIEKFKRGVILYNHCKDLISKAEGEIKILLEDEENTKEETFSMEV' A
#
# COMPACT_ATOMS: atom_id res chain seq x y z
N MET A 1 7.25 -6.24 -7.57
CA MET A 1 8.34 -5.68 -6.76
C MET A 1 8.31 -6.39 -5.41
N ASN A 2 9.45 -6.72 -4.80
CA ASN A 2 9.48 -7.42 -3.51
C ASN A 2 10.09 -6.49 -2.45
N LEU A 3 9.30 -5.52 -2.01
CA LEU A 3 9.63 -4.53 -0.98
C LEU A 3 8.45 -4.47 -0.01
N THR A 4 8.73 -4.30 1.29
CA THR A 4 7.68 -3.98 2.26
C THR A 4 7.17 -2.56 2.04
N TYR A 5 6.08 -2.20 2.72
CA TYR A 5 5.55 -0.84 2.66
C TYR A 5 6.58 0.18 3.18
N GLU A 6 7.21 -0.12 4.32
CA GLU A 6 8.22 0.71 4.98
C GLU A 6 9.45 0.92 4.09
N GLU A 7 9.90 -0.13 3.40
CA GLU A 7 11.01 -0.02 2.46
C GLU A 7 10.65 0.83 1.25
N ALA A 8 9.46 0.61 0.67
CA ALA A 8 9.03 1.33 -0.53
C ALA A 8 8.75 2.82 -0.26
N ILE A 9 8.16 3.16 0.89
CA ILE A 9 7.90 4.55 1.26
C ILE A 9 9.20 5.30 1.56
N LEU A 10 10.15 4.66 2.26
CA LEU A 10 11.47 5.25 2.51
C LEU A 10 12.25 5.50 1.22
N GLU A 11 12.16 4.60 0.24
CA GLU A 11 12.77 4.82 -1.07
C GLU A 11 12.09 5.98 -1.82
N LEU A 12 10.76 6.08 -1.73
CA LEU A 12 10.00 7.16 -2.36
C LEU A 12 10.35 8.53 -1.76
N GLU A 13 10.45 8.63 -0.43
CA GLU A 13 10.87 9.84 0.27
C GLU A 13 12.26 10.31 -0.17
N LYS A 14 13.22 9.38 -0.25
CA LYS A 14 14.57 9.69 -0.76
C LYS A 14 14.55 10.23 -2.19
N ILE A 15 13.72 9.65 -3.04
CA ILE A 15 13.56 10.12 -4.42
C ILE A 15 12.98 11.54 -4.45
N LEU A 16 12.04 11.86 -3.56
CA LEU A 16 11.50 13.21 -3.44
C LEU A 16 12.58 14.21 -2.98
N ASP A 17 13.33 13.87 -1.94
CA ASP A 17 14.46 14.69 -1.46
C ASP A 17 15.48 14.95 -2.58
N GLU A 18 15.81 13.91 -3.36
CA GLU A 18 16.73 14.01 -4.49
C GLU A 18 16.18 14.77 -5.70
N LEU A 19 14.86 14.88 -5.82
CA LEU A 19 14.18 15.67 -6.86
C LEU A 19 14.07 17.15 -6.46
N GLU A 20 14.00 17.44 -5.16
CA GLU A 20 13.99 18.79 -4.61
C GLU A 20 15.39 19.43 -4.56
N SER A 21 16.44 18.62 -4.69
CA SER A 21 17.82 19.11 -4.79
C SER A 21 18.10 19.80 -6.13
N ASP A 22 18.78 20.96 -6.07
CA ASP A 22 19.20 21.75 -7.24
C ASP A 22 20.25 21.04 -8.13
N ASP A 23 20.84 19.93 -7.65
CA ASP A 23 21.88 19.19 -8.36
C ASP A 23 21.35 18.13 -9.34
N CYS A 24 20.02 17.97 -9.47
CA CYS A 24 19.43 16.94 -10.32
C CYS A 24 19.32 17.40 -11.78
N THR A 25 19.96 16.68 -12.71
CA THR A 25 19.80 16.97 -14.14
C THR A 25 18.41 16.55 -14.63
N LEU A 26 17.91 17.19 -15.70
CA LEU A 26 16.60 16.87 -16.28
C LEU A 26 16.41 15.38 -16.57
N LYS A 27 17.47 14.71 -17.07
CA LYS A 27 17.41 13.28 -17.37
C LYS A 27 17.25 12.45 -16.09
N GLU A 28 17.99 12.78 -15.04
CA GLU A 28 17.86 12.12 -13.73
C GLU A 28 16.50 12.40 -13.10
N SER A 29 15.97 13.61 -13.22
CA SER A 29 14.64 13.94 -12.70
C SER A 29 13.55 13.10 -13.36
N ILE A 30 13.65 12.84 -14.67
CA ILE A 30 12.71 11.96 -15.38
C ILE A 30 12.80 10.51 -14.89
N GLU A 31 14.01 9.98 -14.70
CA GLU A 31 14.19 8.60 -14.24
C GLU A 31 13.73 8.41 -12.79
N LYS A 32 14.06 9.37 -11.91
CA LYS A 32 13.57 9.44 -10.52
C LYS A 32 12.06 9.51 -10.46
N PHE A 33 11.45 10.37 -11.27
CA PHE A 33 9.99 10.49 -11.34
C PHE A 33 9.33 9.16 -11.74
N LYS A 34 9.83 8.49 -12.78
CA LYS A 34 9.33 7.16 -13.19
C LYS A 34 9.43 6.16 -12.05
N ARG A 35 10.57 6.11 -11.35
CA ARG A 35 10.77 5.23 -10.20
C ARG A 35 9.78 5.56 -9.08
N GLY A 36 9.59 6.84 -8.78
CA GLY A 36 8.64 7.33 -7.78
C GLY A 36 7.20 6.90 -8.10
N VAL A 37 6.77 7.00 -9.36
CA VAL A 37 5.43 6.52 -9.77
C VAL A 37 5.27 5.01 -9.55
N ILE A 38 6.30 4.21 -9.82
CA ILE A 38 6.25 2.76 -9.60
C ILE A 38 6.15 2.45 -8.09
N LEU A 39 6.96 3.12 -7.26
CA LEU A 39 6.91 2.95 -5.81
C LEU A 39 5.56 3.39 -5.23
N TYR A 40 5.03 4.52 -5.68
CA TYR A 40 3.69 4.99 -5.29
C TYR A 40 2.60 3.95 -5.56
N ASN A 41 2.59 3.37 -6.77
CA ASN A 41 1.62 2.33 -7.11
C ASN A 41 1.80 1.08 -6.25
N HIS A 42 3.05 0.68 -5.98
CA HIS A 42 3.34 -0.46 -5.09
C HIS A 42 2.85 -0.22 -3.66
N CYS A 43 3.10 0.97 -3.09
CA CYS A 43 2.61 1.35 -1.77
C CYS A 43 1.08 1.35 -1.72
N LYS A 44 0.42 1.90 -2.75
CA LYS A 44 -1.05 1.90 -2.87
C LYS A 44 -1.60 0.48 -2.89
N ASP A 45 -1.00 -0.42 -3.67
CA ASP A 45 -1.43 -1.81 -3.76
C ASP A 45 -1.27 -2.56 -2.43
N LEU A 46 -0.21 -2.29 -1.68
CA LEU A 46 0.01 -2.85 -0.34
C LEU A 46 -1.06 -2.38 0.65
N ILE A 47 -1.38 -1.07 0.65
CA ILE A 47 -2.44 -0.52 1.50
C ILE A 47 -3.79 -1.15 1.14
N SER A 48 -4.15 -1.21 -0.14
CA SER A 48 -5.42 -1.78 -0.57
C SER A 48 -5.57 -3.26 -0.21
N LYS A 49 -4.47 -4.03 -0.20
CA LYS A 49 -4.48 -5.41 0.29
C LYS A 49 -4.75 -5.48 1.79
N ALA A 50 -4.05 -4.67 2.58
CA ALA A 50 -4.26 -4.61 4.03
C ALA A 50 -5.69 -4.18 4.39
N GLU A 51 -6.25 -3.19 3.68
CA GLU A 51 -7.65 -2.78 3.83
C GLU A 51 -8.62 -3.92 3.50
N GLY A 52 -8.33 -4.69 2.45
CA GLY A 52 -9.11 -5.87 2.08
C GLY A 52 -9.09 -6.97 3.14
N GLU A 53 -7.92 -7.25 3.73
CA GLU A 53 -7.77 -8.21 4.82
C GLU A 53 -8.56 -7.77 6.06
N ILE A 54 -8.46 -6.50 6.46
CA ILE A 54 -9.24 -5.94 7.56
C ILE A 54 -10.74 -6.07 7.29
N LYS A 55 -11.19 -5.76 6.06
CA LYS A 55 -12.59 -5.84 5.68
C LYS A 55 -13.14 -7.27 5.83
N ILE A 56 -12.40 -8.28 5.36
CA ILE A 56 -12.80 -9.69 5.49
C ILE A 56 -12.96 -10.06 6.98
N LEU A 57 -12.00 -9.68 7.83
CA LEU A 57 -12.06 -9.96 9.26
C LEU A 57 -13.29 -9.32 9.94
N LEU A 58 -13.68 -8.11 9.52
CA LEU A 58 -14.87 -7.44 10.04
C LEU A 58 -16.18 -8.06 9.52
N GLU A 59 -16.23 -8.49 8.25
CA GLU A 59 -17.39 -9.19 7.67
C GLU A 59 -17.59 -10.60 8.28
N ASP A 60 -16.50 -11.28 8.66
CA ASP A 60 -16.55 -12.56 9.36
C ASP A 60 -17.09 -12.41 10.80
N GLU A 61 -16.73 -11.33 11.52
CA GLU A 61 -17.29 -11.04 12.85
C GLU A 61 -18.80 -10.74 12.81
N GLU A 62 -19.30 -10.16 11.71
CA GLU A 62 -20.72 -9.87 11.54
C GLU A 62 -21.52 -11.15 11.23
N ASN A 63 -20.99 -12.04 10.38
CA ASN A 63 -21.62 -13.34 10.09
C ASN A 63 -21.58 -14.31 11.29
N THR A 64 -20.60 -14.19 12.18
CA THR A 64 -20.49 -15.06 13.37
C THR A 64 -21.56 -14.77 14.42
N LYS A 65 -22.32 -13.67 14.32
CA LYS A 65 -23.36 -13.28 15.30
C LYS A 65 -24.74 -13.87 15.03
N GLU A 66 -24.97 -14.56 13.92
CA GLU A 66 -26.27 -15.17 13.60
C GLU A 66 -26.17 -16.63 13.14
N GLU A 67 -25.63 -17.51 13.99
CA GLU A 67 -26.14 -18.88 14.04
C GLU A 67 -26.87 -19.08 15.37
N THR A 68 -28.08 -18.49 15.46
CA THR A 68 -29.06 -18.97 16.44
C THR A 68 -29.49 -20.33 15.96
N PHE A 69 -28.86 -21.40 16.46
CA PHE A 69 -29.33 -22.77 16.30
C PHE A 69 -30.73 -22.86 16.94
N SER A 70 -31.76 -22.63 16.14
CA SER A 70 -33.12 -22.97 16.52
C SER A 70 -33.23 -24.48 16.42
N MET A 71 -33.00 -25.15 17.55
CA MET A 71 -33.26 -26.57 17.71
C MET A 71 -34.77 -26.79 17.57
N GLU A 72 -35.22 -27.24 16.41
CA GLU A 72 -36.60 -27.70 16.24
C GLU A 72 -36.79 -28.98 17.08
N VAL A 73 -37.69 -28.88 18.07
CA VAL A 73 -38.27 -30.02 18.81
C VAL A 73 -39.68 -30.30 18.32
#